data_AF-A0A7K2Q7I0-F1
#
_entry.id   AF-A0A7K2Q7I0-F1
#
_cell.length_a   1.000
_cell.length_b   1.000
_cell.length_c   1.000
_cell.angle_alpha   90.00
_cell.angle_beta   90.00
_cell.angle_gamma   90.00
#
_symmetry.space_group_name_H-M   'P 1'
#
loop_
_entity.id
_entity.type
_entity.pdbx_description
1 polymer ?
#
loop_
_entity_poly.entity_id
_entity_poly.type
_entity_poly.pdbx_seq_one_letter_code
_entity_poly.pdbx_strand_id
1 'polypeptide(L)'
;MSRRPGGLIGDWAEAQRRQQQTQVIQQREAERRLVAYERDRQRTQERDANRSHRQFREGEALRRTARIEAEVEALKGLLVAGCRGPAFRISALARSEELEPFNPGALAHPVPMPHIEQFQQQSSGWTLGSGHRAQAEREAHARYTEAWQAASAAEAQRRRQLDAYRQQYDRWAAEQLAGVRAHNSGLTELAAALRGGDAEAAVEYFSAALYASAAWPEALPRQVAADYDPAARQLVLDWELPGFAVVPEARAVQYLPSTDQDKIKPRPVTERRGLYRDLLAQSMLLVVRELYAADEFGVLDSVVVNGFVDAHDPATGREARVVLATVPAQ
;
A
#
# COMPACT_ATOMS: atom_id res chain seq x y z
N MET A 1 -84.24 73.15 -1.15
CA MET A 1 -83.33 73.14 -2.32
C MET A 1 -81.99 72.53 -1.91
N SER A 2 -81.68 71.37 -2.49
CA SER A 2 -80.37 70.70 -2.62
C SER A 2 -79.32 70.84 -1.50
N ARG A 3 -79.31 69.88 -0.57
CA ARG A 3 -78.06 69.42 0.07
C ARG A 3 -77.17 68.85 -1.04
N ARG A 4 -76.04 69.51 -1.36
CA ARG A 4 -75.04 68.94 -2.26
C ARG A 4 -74.29 67.82 -1.52
N PRO A 5 -74.36 66.55 -1.98
CA PRO A 5 -73.66 65.44 -1.37
C PRO A 5 -72.22 65.42 -1.90
N GLY A 6 -71.33 66.21 -1.29
CA GLY A 6 -69.97 66.42 -1.81
C GLY A 6 -68.83 65.77 -1.01
N GLY A 7 -69.08 65.32 0.23
CA GLY A 7 -68.00 64.92 1.16
C GLY A 7 -67.56 63.46 1.07
N LEU A 8 -68.49 62.53 0.83
CA LEU A 8 -68.22 61.08 0.95
C LEU A 8 -67.28 60.52 -0.14
N ILE A 9 -67.30 61.09 -1.35
CA ILE A 9 -66.46 60.61 -2.47
C ILE A 9 -65.02 61.14 -2.33
N GLY A 10 -64.85 62.37 -1.84
CA GLY A 10 -63.54 62.94 -1.51
C GLY A 10 -62.85 62.18 -0.38
N ASP A 11 -63.59 61.90 0.70
CA ASP A 11 -63.11 61.13 1.85
C ASP A 11 -62.77 59.68 1.47
N TRP A 12 -63.56 59.05 0.59
CA TRP A 12 -63.28 57.72 0.05
C TRP A 12 -62.04 57.70 -0.86
N ALA A 13 -61.90 58.68 -1.75
CA ALA A 13 -60.72 58.82 -2.62
C ALA A 13 -59.44 59.17 -1.83
N GLU A 14 -59.55 59.91 -0.73
CA GLU A 14 -58.45 60.14 0.21
C GLU A 14 -58.09 58.88 1.01
N ALA A 15 -59.08 58.14 1.50
CA ALA A 15 -58.85 56.86 2.19
C ALA A 15 -58.19 55.82 1.26
N GLN A 16 -58.61 55.74 -0.01
CA GLN A 16 -58.02 54.85 -1.00
C GLN A 16 -56.58 55.25 -1.36
N ARG A 17 -56.29 56.54 -1.49
CA ARG A 17 -54.91 57.05 -1.67
C ARG A 17 -54.02 56.75 -0.47
N ARG A 18 -54.53 56.89 0.76
CA ARG A 18 -53.83 56.52 2.00
C ARG A 18 -53.56 55.01 2.07
N GLN A 19 -54.51 54.17 1.66
CA GLN A 19 -54.31 52.72 1.59
C GLN A 19 -53.25 52.34 0.55
N GLN A 20 -53.30 52.90 -0.65
CA GLN A 20 -52.30 52.67 -1.70
C GLN A 20 -50.90 53.14 -1.27
N GLN A 21 -50.78 54.32 -0.67
CA GLN A 21 -49.51 54.80 -0.13
C GLN A 21 -48.96 53.89 0.97
N THR A 22 -49.84 53.41 1.88
CA THR A 22 -49.44 52.47 2.94
C THR A 22 -48.95 51.14 2.36
N GLN A 23 -49.63 50.61 1.34
CA GLN A 23 -49.21 49.38 0.66
C GLN A 23 -47.85 49.53 -0.03
N VAL A 24 -47.61 50.65 -0.72
CA VAL A 24 -46.31 50.93 -1.36
C VAL A 24 -45.20 51.07 -0.31
N ILE A 25 -45.47 51.70 0.84
CA ILE A 25 -44.51 51.81 1.94
C ILE A 25 -44.21 50.41 2.51
N GLN A 26 -45.22 49.59 2.76
CA GLN A 26 -45.06 48.22 3.27
C GLN A 26 -44.27 47.33 2.30
N GLN A 27 -44.54 47.43 0.99
CA GLN A 27 -43.78 46.70 -0.04
C GLN A 27 -42.31 47.12 -0.05
N ARG A 28 -42.03 48.42 -0.02
CA ARG A 28 -40.65 48.94 0.05
C ARG A 28 -39.94 48.53 1.34
N GLU A 29 -40.65 48.49 2.47
CA GLU A 29 -40.08 48.00 3.74
C GLU A 29 -39.79 46.49 3.69
N ALA A 30 -40.69 45.69 3.11
CA ALA A 30 -40.49 44.26 2.92
C ALA A 30 -39.30 43.98 2.00
N GLU A 31 -39.20 44.67 0.86
CA GLU A 31 -38.06 44.59 -0.05
C GLU A 31 -36.75 44.96 0.64
N ARG A 32 -36.73 46.05 1.42
CA ARG A 32 -35.55 46.45 2.21
C ARG A 32 -35.15 45.37 3.23
N ARG A 33 -36.11 44.72 3.88
CA ARG A 33 -35.85 43.61 4.81
C ARG A 33 -35.27 42.39 4.09
N LEU A 34 -35.79 42.02 2.92
CA LEU A 34 -35.28 40.91 2.12
C LEU A 34 -33.84 41.17 1.66
N VAL A 35 -33.56 42.36 1.11
CA VAL A 35 -32.20 42.74 0.68
C VAL A 35 -31.22 42.79 1.87
N ALA A 36 -31.66 43.29 3.02
CA ALA A 36 -30.83 43.30 4.23
C ALA A 36 -30.53 41.87 4.72
N TYR A 37 -31.54 40.99 4.71
CA TYR A 37 -31.40 39.57 5.05
C TYR A 37 -30.46 38.83 4.10
N GLU A 38 -30.59 39.04 2.78
CA GLU A 38 -29.71 38.43 1.78
C GLU A 38 -28.26 38.87 1.94
N ARG A 39 -28.02 40.17 2.18
CA ARG A 39 -26.67 40.71 2.46
C ARG A 39 -26.07 40.13 3.74
N ASP A 40 -26.86 39.99 4.80
CA ASP A 40 -26.40 39.40 6.05
C ASP A 40 -26.09 37.90 5.90
N ARG A 41 -26.93 37.19 5.15
CA ARG A 41 -26.71 35.79 4.78
C ARG A 41 -25.43 35.62 3.95
N GLN A 42 -25.22 36.46 2.92
CA GLN A 42 -24.00 36.47 2.11
C GLN A 42 -22.76 36.75 2.96
N ARG A 43 -22.80 37.77 3.83
CA ARG A 43 -21.69 38.08 4.75
C ARG A 43 -21.36 36.92 5.69
N THR A 44 -22.39 36.23 6.19
CA THR A 44 -22.21 35.06 7.06
C THR A 44 -21.58 33.91 6.28
N GLN A 45 -22.09 33.61 5.08
CA GLN A 45 -21.54 32.59 4.18
C GLN A 45 -20.07 32.88 3.81
N GLU A 46 -19.74 34.12 3.45
CA GLU A 46 -18.36 34.53 3.15
C GLU A 46 -17.44 34.40 4.37
N ARG A 47 -17.90 34.77 5.57
CA ARG A 47 -17.15 34.60 6.82
C ARG A 47 -16.90 33.13 7.13
N ASP A 48 -17.91 32.29 6.95
CA ASP A 48 -17.81 30.85 7.21
C ASP A 48 -16.91 30.17 6.17
N ALA A 49 -16.99 30.56 4.91
CA ALA A 49 -16.10 30.10 3.85
C ALA A 49 -14.64 30.49 4.13
N ASN A 50 -14.39 31.76 4.47
CA ASN A 50 -13.05 32.25 4.83
C ASN A 50 -12.50 31.57 6.08
N ARG A 51 -13.35 31.32 7.09
CA ARG A 51 -12.96 30.58 8.30
C ARG A 51 -12.57 29.13 7.96
N SER A 52 -13.37 28.46 7.14
CA SER A 52 -13.14 27.08 6.73
C SER A 52 -11.88 26.95 5.89
N HIS A 53 -11.66 27.86 4.93
CA HIS A 53 -10.42 27.94 4.14
C HIS A 53 -9.21 28.13 5.06
N ARG A 54 -9.27 29.09 5.99
CA ARG A 54 -8.20 29.32 6.95
C ARG A 54 -7.89 28.09 7.80
N GLN A 55 -8.90 27.43 8.36
CA GLN A 55 -8.72 26.22 9.16
C GLN A 55 -8.12 25.08 8.34
N PHE A 56 -8.55 24.91 7.09
CA PHE A 56 -7.99 23.93 6.18
C PHE A 56 -6.50 24.19 5.94
N ARG A 57 -6.12 25.42 5.60
CA ARG A 57 -4.73 25.82 5.34
C ARG A 57 -3.85 25.70 6.58
N GLU A 58 -4.35 26.09 7.76
CA GLU A 58 -3.65 25.87 9.03
C GLU A 58 -3.44 24.37 9.31
N GLY A 59 -4.47 23.54 9.05
CA GLY A 59 -4.38 22.08 9.18
C GLY A 59 -3.38 21.45 8.19
N GLU A 60 -3.28 21.94 6.96
CA GLU A 60 -2.24 21.51 6.02
C GLU A 60 -0.83 21.86 6.50
N ALA A 61 -0.62 23.10 6.96
CA ALA A 61 0.68 23.52 7.49
C ALA A 61 1.12 22.69 8.71
N LEU A 62 0.17 22.34 9.60
CA LEU A 62 0.42 21.44 10.72
C LEU A 62 0.77 20.03 10.27
N ARG A 63 0.05 19.45 9.30
CA ARG A 63 0.36 18.12 8.75
C ARG A 63 1.74 18.08 8.10
N ARG A 64 2.10 19.11 7.33
CA ARG A 64 3.45 19.25 6.74
C ARG A 64 4.53 19.33 7.80
N THR A 65 4.29 20.09 8.88
CA THR A 65 5.22 20.19 10.02
C THR A 65 5.39 18.85 10.71
N ALA A 66 4.30 18.15 11.01
CA ALA A 66 4.34 16.83 11.64
C ALA A 66 5.10 15.80 10.78
N ARG A 67 4.96 15.86 9.45
CA ARG A 67 5.74 15.01 8.54
C ARG A 67 7.25 15.28 8.63
N ILE A 68 7.65 16.56 8.60
CA ILE A 68 9.06 16.97 8.74
C ILE A 68 9.64 16.50 10.09
N GLU A 69 8.86 16.62 11.17
CA GLU A 69 9.26 16.16 12.50
C GLU A 69 9.40 14.64 12.54
N ALA A 70 8.46 13.90 11.96
CA ALA A 70 8.53 12.44 11.88
C ALA A 70 9.74 11.95 11.06
N GLU A 71 10.06 12.62 9.94
CA GLU A 71 11.26 12.33 9.15
C GLU A 71 12.54 12.49 10.02
N VAL A 72 12.63 13.57 10.80
CA VAL A 72 13.79 13.80 11.69
C VAL A 72 13.84 12.81 12.85
N GLU A 73 12.71 12.45 13.45
CA GLU A 73 12.69 11.45 14.52
C GLU A 73 13.07 10.05 14.01
N ALA A 74 12.69 9.71 12.77
CA ALA A 74 13.16 8.48 12.13
C ALA A 74 14.69 8.46 11.96
N LEU A 75 15.31 9.57 11.53
CA LEU A 75 16.77 9.69 11.42
C LEU A 75 17.48 9.59 12.79
N LYS A 76 16.90 10.19 13.85
CA LYS A 76 17.43 10.09 15.22
C LYS A 76 17.28 8.70 15.84
N GLY A 77 16.28 7.96 15.40
CA GLY A 77 15.94 6.63 15.93
C GLY A 77 16.53 5.47 15.14
N LEU A 78 17.32 5.72 14.09
CA LEU A 78 17.79 4.72 13.13
C LEU A 78 18.45 3.52 13.83
N LEU A 79 19.46 3.77 14.68
CA LEU A 79 20.18 2.70 15.36
C LEU A 79 19.28 1.97 16.36
N VAL A 80 18.44 2.70 17.10
CA VAL A 80 17.54 2.11 18.10
C VAL A 80 16.49 1.21 17.42
N ALA A 81 15.95 1.62 16.28
CA ALA A 81 15.04 0.82 15.48
C ALA A 81 15.72 -0.47 14.99
N GLY A 82 16.94 -0.35 14.46
CA GLY A 82 17.74 -1.51 14.02
C GLY A 82 18.09 -2.48 15.14
N CYS A 83 18.50 -1.97 16.30
CA CYS A 83 18.79 -2.81 17.47
C CYS A 83 17.58 -3.64 17.93
N ARG A 84 16.35 -3.15 17.72
CA ARG A 84 15.10 -3.88 18.05
C ARG A 84 14.66 -4.86 16.96
N GLY A 85 15.19 -4.72 15.74
CA GLY A 85 14.86 -5.61 14.62
C GLY A 85 15.42 -7.02 14.82
N PRO A 86 14.76 -8.05 14.26
CA PRO A 86 15.31 -9.39 14.25
C PRO A 86 16.64 -9.41 13.47
N ALA A 87 17.56 -10.28 13.90
CA ALA A 87 18.76 -10.53 13.13
C ALA A 87 18.43 -11.25 11.82
N PHE A 88 19.20 -10.98 10.77
CA PHE A 88 19.14 -11.75 9.55
C PHE A 88 19.57 -13.20 9.82
N ARG A 89 18.87 -14.15 9.18
CA ARG A 89 19.13 -15.58 9.29
C ARG A 89 19.01 -16.24 7.93
N ILE A 90 19.87 -17.20 7.64
CA ILE A 90 19.81 -17.95 6.38
C ILE A 90 18.49 -18.71 6.23
N SER A 91 17.89 -19.15 7.35
CA SER A 91 16.58 -19.79 7.36
C SER A 91 15.45 -18.86 6.91
N ALA A 92 15.61 -17.54 7.04
CA ALA A 92 14.63 -16.57 6.54
C ALA A 92 14.58 -16.50 5.00
N LEU A 93 15.62 -17.02 4.31
CA LEU A 93 15.67 -17.11 2.86
C LEU A 93 15.01 -18.40 2.31
N ALA A 94 14.70 -19.36 3.18
CA ALA A 94 14.14 -20.64 2.78
C ALA A 94 12.71 -20.47 2.24
N ARG A 95 12.41 -21.15 1.13
CA ARG A 95 11.08 -21.15 0.53
C ARG A 95 10.27 -22.33 1.06
N SER A 96 9.00 -22.07 1.37
CA SER A 96 8.06 -23.11 1.79
C SER A 96 7.76 -24.08 0.63
N GLU A 97 7.65 -25.37 0.95
CA GLU A 97 7.17 -26.40 0.00
C GLU A 97 5.63 -26.51 -0.02
N GLU A 98 4.92 -25.61 0.65
CA GLU A 98 3.46 -25.55 0.60
C GLU A 98 2.98 -24.94 -0.72
N LEU A 99 2.30 -25.77 -1.52
CA LEU A 99 1.66 -25.36 -2.77
C LEU A 99 0.15 -25.21 -2.59
N GLU A 100 -0.46 -24.41 -3.48
CA GLU A 100 -1.92 -24.33 -3.56
C GLU A 100 -2.49 -25.73 -3.85
N PRO A 101 -3.48 -26.21 -3.07
CA PRO A 101 -4.03 -27.54 -3.26
C PRO A 101 -4.80 -27.66 -4.59
N PHE A 102 -4.76 -28.85 -5.19
CA PHE A 102 -5.52 -29.13 -6.41
C PHE A 102 -7.02 -28.88 -6.23
N ASN A 103 -7.54 -27.91 -6.98
CA ASN A 103 -8.95 -27.54 -6.96
C ASN A 103 -9.59 -27.69 -8.36
N PRO A 104 -10.23 -28.82 -8.66
CA PRO A 104 -10.88 -29.07 -9.96
C PRO A 104 -12.22 -28.36 -10.15
N GLY A 105 -12.73 -27.63 -9.15
CA GLY A 105 -14.01 -26.92 -9.24
C GLY A 105 -15.16 -27.83 -9.66
N ALA A 106 -15.90 -27.44 -10.72
CA ALA A 106 -17.04 -28.21 -11.23
C ALA A 106 -16.66 -29.64 -11.67
N LEU A 107 -15.42 -29.88 -12.10
CA LEU A 107 -14.95 -31.22 -12.47
C LEU A 107 -14.85 -32.16 -11.26
N ALA A 108 -14.89 -31.65 -10.03
CA ALA A 108 -14.95 -32.48 -8.81
C ALA A 108 -16.26 -33.28 -8.71
N HIS A 109 -17.34 -32.77 -9.31
CA HIS A 109 -18.68 -33.31 -9.13
C HIS A 109 -19.07 -34.21 -10.32
N PRO A 110 -19.45 -35.48 -10.08
CA PRO A 110 -19.94 -36.37 -11.13
C PRO A 110 -21.18 -35.81 -11.83
N VAL A 111 -21.35 -36.13 -13.11
CA VAL A 111 -22.59 -35.79 -13.82
C VAL A 111 -23.74 -36.63 -13.23
N PRO A 112 -24.86 -36.00 -12.80
CA PRO A 112 -26.02 -36.73 -12.30
C PRO A 112 -26.61 -37.64 -13.38
N MET A 113 -26.78 -38.93 -13.06
CA MET A 113 -27.37 -39.88 -14.00
C MET A 113 -28.90 -39.80 -13.98
N PRO A 114 -29.58 -39.85 -15.15
CA PRO A 114 -31.04 -39.85 -15.19
C PRO A 114 -31.60 -41.12 -14.56
N HIS A 115 -32.74 -40.99 -13.89
CA HIS A 115 -33.50 -42.11 -13.35
C HIS A 115 -34.77 -42.33 -14.17
N ILE A 116 -35.09 -43.59 -14.49
CA ILE A 116 -36.23 -43.92 -15.37
C ILE A 116 -37.58 -43.40 -14.85
N GLU A 117 -37.73 -43.32 -13.53
CA GLU A 117 -38.91 -42.81 -12.82
C GLU A 117 -39.25 -41.35 -13.23
N GLN A 118 -38.23 -40.53 -13.53
CA GLN A 118 -38.40 -39.13 -13.92
C GLN A 118 -39.10 -38.97 -15.28
N PHE A 119 -38.93 -39.97 -16.16
CA PHE A 119 -39.49 -39.97 -17.52
C PHE A 119 -40.87 -40.64 -17.54
N GLN A 120 -41.11 -41.58 -16.63
CA GLN A 120 -42.41 -42.23 -16.45
C GLN A 120 -43.46 -41.23 -15.91
N GLN A 121 -43.09 -40.39 -14.93
CA GLN A 121 -43.99 -39.37 -14.37
C GLN A 121 -44.42 -38.28 -15.37
N GLN A 122 -43.56 -37.97 -16.35
CA GLN A 122 -43.89 -37.03 -17.43
C GLN A 122 -44.88 -37.60 -18.45
N SER A 123 -44.99 -38.93 -18.53
CA SER A 123 -45.86 -39.64 -19.49
C SER A 123 -47.24 -39.98 -18.92
N SER A 124 -47.47 -39.83 -17.61
CA SER A 124 -48.72 -40.17 -16.91
C SER A 124 -49.86 -39.15 -17.03
N GLY A 125 -49.72 -38.10 -17.83
CA GLY A 125 -50.80 -37.15 -18.10
C GLY A 125 -51.81 -37.70 -19.13
N TRP A 126 -53.03 -38.04 -18.69
CA TRP A 126 -54.23 -38.23 -19.53
C TRP A 126 -54.16 -39.24 -20.71
N THR A 127 -53.32 -40.29 -20.66
CA THR A 127 -53.29 -41.32 -21.72
C THR A 127 -54.51 -42.27 -21.61
N LEU A 128 -55.62 -41.92 -22.27
CA LEU A 128 -56.85 -42.72 -22.30
C LEU A 128 -56.72 -43.84 -23.38
N GLY A 129 -56.46 -45.09 -22.95
CA GLY A 129 -56.47 -46.30 -23.80
C GLY A 129 -55.19 -47.16 -23.71
N SER A 130 -55.33 -48.50 -23.79
CA SER A 130 -54.21 -49.45 -23.62
C SER A 130 -53.11 -49.32 -24.68
N GLY A 131 -53.45 -48.97 -25.92
CA GLY A 131 -52.50 -48.70 -27.00
C GLY A 131 -51.69 -47.41 -26.78
N HIS A 132 -52.33 -46.36 -26.24
CA HIS A 132 -51.68 -45.08 -25.94
C HIS A 132 -50.73 -45.18 -24.73
N ARG A 133 -51.07 -46.00 -23.72
CA ARG A 133 -50.17 -46.29 -22.59
C ARG A 133 -48.88 -47.00 -23.04
N ALA A 134 -48.99 -48.06 -23.85
CA ALA A 134 -47.83 -48.79 -24.36
C ALA A 134 -46.95 -47.95 -25.29
N GLN A 135 -47.51 -46.93 -25.96
CA GLN A 135 -46.75 -45.96 -26.74
C GLN A 135 -46.04 -44.93 -25.84
N ALA A 136 -46.75 -44.38 -24.84
CA ALA A 136 -46.19 -43.43 -23.88
C ALA A 136 -45.03 -44.05 -23.07
N GLU A 137 -45.15 -45.32 -22.67
CA GLU A 137 -44.07 -46.06 -22.03
C GLU A 137 -42.86 -46.22 -22.95
N ARG A 138 -43.07 -46.57 -24.23
CA ARG A 138 -41.98 -46.69 -25.22
C ARG A 138 -41.26 -45.35 -25.45
N GLU A 139 -42.02 -44.25 -25.53
CA GLU A 139 -41.46 -42.91 -25.67
C GLU A 139 -40.69 -42.48 -24.42
N ALA A 140 -41.19 -42.79 -23.20
CA ALA A 140 -40.47 -42.53 -21.96
C ALA A 140 -39.16 -43.32 -21.87
N HIS A 141 -39.15 -44.59 -22.27
CA HIS A 141 -37.94 -45.41 -22.32
C HIS A 141 -36.94 -44.91 -23.38
N ALA A 142 -37.41 -44.46 -24.55
CA ALA A 142 -36.56 -43.88 -25.58
C ALA A 142 -35.88 -42.59 -25.08
N ARG A 143 -36.66 -41.67 -24.47
CA ARG A 143 -36.14 -40.43 -23.87
C ARG A 143 -35.16 -40.70 -22.73
N TYR A 144 -35.46 -41.69 -21.88
CA TYR A 144 -34.54 -42.13 -20.83
C TYR A 144 -33.23 -42.65 -21.42
N THR A 145 -33.30 -43.49 -22.45
CA THR A 145 -32.12 -44.08 -23.09
C THR A 145 -31.24 -42.99 -23.71
N GLU A 146 -31.84 -42.03 -24.40
CA GLU A 146 -31.13 -40.87 -24.96
C GLU A 146 -30.49 -40.01 -23.87
N ALA A 147 -31.24 -39.67 -22.82
CA ALA A 147 -30.72 -38.91 -21.68
C ALA A 147 -29.59 -39.65 -20.96
N TRP A 148 -29.68 -40.97 -20.81
CA TRP A 148 -28.67 -41.81 -20.19
C TRP A 148 -27.39 -41.87 -21.04
N GLN A 149 -27.52 -41.99 -22.36
CA GLN A 149 -26.38 -41.94 -23.29
C GLN A 149 -25.69 -40.57 -23.24
N ALA A 150 -26.47 -39.48 -23.26
CA ALA A 150 -25.95 -38.12 -23.15
C ALA A 150 -25.22 -37.88 -21.82
N ALA A 151 -25.82 -38.28 -20.68
CA ALA A 151 -25.20 -38.16 -19.36
C ALA A 151 -23.93 -39.03 -19.22
N SER A 152 -23.94 -40.25 -19.76
CA SER A 152 -22.77 -41.13 -19.78
C SER A 152 -21.63 -40.58 -20.62
N ALA A 153 -21.94 -40.00 -21.79
CA ALA A 153 -20.94 -39.33 -22.63
C ALA A 153 -20.36 -38.09 -21.94
N ALA A 154 -21.21 -37.28 -21.28
CA ALA A 154 -20.79 -36.12 -20.50
C ALA A 154 -19.90 -36.52 -19.31
N GLU A 155 -20.24 -37.59 -18.58
CA GLU A 155 -19.42 -38.11 -17.48
C GLU A 155 -18.06 -38.64 -17.97
N ALA A 156 -18.02 -39.35 -19.11
CA ALA A 156 -16.77 -39.79 -19.72
C ALA A 156 -15.89 -38.61 -20.16
N GLN A 157 -16.50 -37.55 -20.69
CA GLN A 157 -15.78 -36.31 -21.01
C GLN A 157 -15.26 -35.60 -19.76
N ARG A 158 -16.08 -35.47 -18.70
CA ARG A 158 -15.69 -34.89 -17.42
C ARG A 158 -14.49 -35.62 -16.82
N ARG A 159 -14.50 -36.96 -16.82
CA ARG A 159 -13.37 -37.77 -16.34
C ARG A 159 -12.09 -37.50 -17.11
N ARG A 160 -12.15 -37.49 -18.45
CA ARG A 160 -10.99 -37.15 -19.29
C ARG A 160 -10.44 -35.75 -19.01
N GLN A 161 -11.32 -34.77 -18.81
CA GLN A 161 -10.94 -33.41 -18.46
C GLN A 161 -10.33 -33.33 -17.05
N LEU A 162 -10.90 -34.05 -16.09
CA LEU A 162 -10.38 -34.12 -14.72
C LEU A 162 -8.99 -34.77 -14.70
N ASP A 163 -8.79 -35.88 -15.41
CA ASP A 163 -7.50 -36.58 -15.51
C ASP A 163 -6.45 -35.69 -16.19
N ALA A 164 -6.82 -35.03 -17.29
CA ALA A 164 -5.92 -34.09 -17.97
C ALA A 164 -5.55 -32.90 -17.07
N TYR A 165 -6.51 -32.34 -16.34
CA TYR A 165 -6.23 -31.24 -15.41
C TYR A 165 -5.37 -31.71 -14.24
N ARG A 166 -5.62 -32.91 -13.72
CA ARG A 166 -4.82 -33.50 -12.66
C ARG A 166 -3.36 -33.68 -13.10
N GLN A 167 -3.13 -34.21 -14.31
CA GLN A 167 -1.78 -34.33 -14.88
C GLN A 167 -1.10 -32.96 -15.06
N GLN A 168 -1.85 -31.93 -15.49
CA GLN A 168 -1.30 -30.57 -15.61
C GLN A 168 -0.89 -30.02 -14.24
N TYR A 169 -1.75 -30.16 -13.23
CA TYR A 169 -1.44 -29.76 -11.86
C TYR A 169 -0.24 -30.51 -11.30
N ASP A 170 -0.19 -31.83 -11.45
CA ASP A 170 0.90 -32.65 -10.90
C ASP A 170 2.26 -32.27 -11.54
N ARG A 171 2.29 -31.95 -12.84
CA ARG A 171 3.50 -31.42 -13.50
C ARG A 171 3.90 -30.05 -12.97
N TRP A 172 2.95 -29.11 -12.91
CA TRP A 172 3.19 -27.78 -12.37
C TRP A 172 3.70 -27.86 -10.93
N ALA A 173 3.06 -28.67 -10.08
CA ALA A 173 3.45 -28.86 -8.69
C ALA A 173 4.85 -29.46 -8.56
N ALA A 174 5.19 -30.45 -9.39
CA ALA A 174 6.53 -31.03 -9.43
C ALA A 174 7.60 -30.00 -9.84
N GLU A 175 7.32 -29.17 -10.85
CA GLU A 175 8.22 -28.09 -11.29
C GLU A 175 8.42 -27.03 -10.19
N GLN A 176 7.33 -26.59 -9.53
CA GLN A 176 7.42 -25.64 -8.43
C GLN A 176 8.22 -26.19 -7.24
N LEU A 177 7.94 -27.42 -6.81
CA LEU A 177 8.67 -28.06 -5.72
C LEU A 177 10.13 -28.30 -6.06
N ALA A 178 10.45 -28.68 -7.31
CA ALA A 178 11.83 -28.84 -7.75
C ALA A 178 12.60 -27.51 -7.64
N GLY A 179 11.98 -26.40 -8.04
CA GLY A 179 12.56 -25.06 -7.89
C GLY A 179 12.78 -24.65 -6.43
N VAL A 180 11.79 -24.90 -5.56
CA VAL A 180 11.90 -24.64 -4.11
C VAL A 180 13.02 -25.47 -3.48
N ARG A 181 13.09 -26.77 -3.79
CA ARG A 181 14.13 -27.66 -3.25
C ARG A 181 15.52 -27.31 -3.74
N ALA A 182 15.67 -26.96 -5.02
CA ALA A 182 16.95 -26.51 -5.57
C ALA A 182 17.44 -25.23 -4.87
N HIS A 183 16.54 -24.26 -4.66
CA HIS A 183 16.84 -23.03 -3.90
C HIS A 183 17.26 -23.36 -2.46
N ASN A 184 16.48 -24.17 -1.74
CA ASN A 184 16.79 -24.54 -0.35
C ASN A 184 18.08 -25.38 -0.22
N SER A 185 18.40 -26.21 -1.22
CA SER A 185 19.69 -26.92 -1.29
C SER A 185 20.85 -25.93 -1.44
N GLY A 186 20.71 -24.92 -2.31
CA GLY A 186 21.71 -23.86 -2.46
C GLY A 186 21.96 -23.09 -1.15
N LEU A 187 20.93 -22.83 -0.35
CA LEU A 187 21.09 -22.25 0.99
C LEU A 187 21.87 -23.17 1.94
N THR A 188 21.70 -24.49 1.82
CA THR A 188 22.44 -25.47 2.62
C THR A 188 23.92 -25.50 2.23
N GLU A 189 24.21 -25.41 0.93
CA GLU A 189 25.56 -25.29 0.39
C GLU A 189 26.24 -23.98 0.83
N LEU A 190 25.53 -22.85 0.74
CA LEU A 190 26.00 -21.56 1.26
C LEU A 190 26.33 -21.64 2.76
N ALA A 191 25.46 -22.25 3.56
CA ALA A 191 25.72 -22.46 4.99
C ALA A 191 26.98 -23.31 5.24
N ALA A 192 27.23 -24.32 4.42
CA ALA A 192 28.42 -25.16 4.52
C ALA A 192 29.70 -24.39 4.11
N ALA A 193 29.64 -23.62 3.03
CA ALA A 193 30.72 -22.76 2.55
C ALA A 193 31.11 -21.70 3.60
N LEU A 194 30.12 -21.04 4.20
CA LEU A 194 30.33 -20.09 5.31
C LEU A 194 31.06 -20.74 6.50
N ARG A 195 30.63 -21.92 6.94
CA ARG A 195 31.31 -22.66 8.01
C ARG A 195 32.72 -23.10 7.62
N GLY A 196 32.95 -23.33 6.33
CA GLY A 196 34.27 -23.62 5.76
C GLY A 196 35.18 -22.40 5.65
N GLY A 197 34.68 -21.19 5.91
CA GLY A 197 35.42 -19.94 5.77
C GLY A 197 35.62 -19.49 4.32
N ASP A 198 34.76 -19.94 3.40
CA ASP A 198 34.82 -19.50 2.01
C ASP A 198 34.57 -17.99 1.87
N ALA A 199 35.47 -17.30 1.14
CA ALA A 199 35.46 -15.84 1.08
C ALA A 199 34.30 -15.28 0.26
N GLU A 200 33.98 -15.92 -0.87
CA GLU A 200 32.90 -15.47 -1.73
C GLU A 200 31.54 -15.67 -1.04
N ALA A 201 31.35 -16.82 -0.39
CA ALA A 201 30.17 -17.09 0.43
C ALA A 201 30.00 -16.09 1.58
N ALA A 202 31.08 -15.72 2.26
CA ALA A 202 31.05 -14.72 3.34
C ALA A 202 30.61 -13.35 2.81
N VAL A 203 31.23 -12.88 1.72
CA VAL A 203 30.89 -11.59 1.09
C VAL A 203 29.43 -11.58 0.62
N GLU A 204 28.98 -12.65 -0.05
CA GLU A 204 27.59 -12.77 -0.52
C GLU A 204 26.59 -12.73 0.64
N TYR A 205 26.81 -13.54 1.68
CA TYR A 205 25.92 -13.64 2.83
C TYR A 205 25.79 -12.32 3.60
N PHE A 206 26.92 -11.70 3.96
CA PHE A 206 26.90 -10.46 4.73
C PHE A 206 26.36 -9.27 3.93
N SER A 207 26.62 -9.23 2.61
CA SER A 207 25.99 -8.24 1.73
C SER A 207 24.47 -8.43 1.67
N ALA A 208 24.00 -9.67 1.52
CA ALA A 208 22.57 -9.98 1.52
C ALA A 208 21.90 -9.62 2.86
N ALA A 209 22.58 -9.86 3.99
CA ALA A 209 22.10 -9.49 5.31
C ALA A 209 21.86 -7.97 5.44
N LEU A 210 22.80 -7.16 4.95
CA LEU A 210 22.67 -5.69 4.95
C LEU A 210 21.54 -5.23 4.02
N TYR A 211 21.40 -5.82 2.83
CA TYR A 211 20.31 -5.49 1.91
C TYR A 211 18.93 -5.85 2.46
N ALA A 212 18.82 -6.96 3.18
CA ALA A 212 17.59 -7.43 3.80
C ALA A 212 17.21 -6.65 5.07
N SER A 213 18.06 -5.75 5.57
CA SER A 213 17.79 -5.00 6.79
C SER A 213 16.55 -4.10 6.61
N ALA A 214 15.49 -4.42 7.36
CA ALA A 214 14.26 -3.63 7.42
C ALA A 214 14.44 -2.32 8.21
N ALA A 215 15.53 -2.19 8.97
CA ALA A 215 15.81 -1.01 9.77
C ALA A 215 16.41 0.14 8.96
N TRP A 216 17.05 -0.18 7.83
CA TRP A 216 17.58 0.84 6.93
C TRP A 216 16.42 1.48 6.14
N PRO A 217 16.24 2.82 6.16
CA PRO A 217 15.19 3.46 5.38
C PRO A 217 15.46 3.34 3.87
N GLU A 218 14.40 3.22 3.07
CA GLU A 218 14.49 3.11 1.61
C GLU A 218 15.08 4.38 0.96
N ALA A 219 14.87 5.55 1.57
CA ALA A 219 15.38 6.82 1.06
C ALA A 219 16.90 7.01 1.25
N LEU A 220 17.57 6.14 2.01
CA LEU A 220 19.02 6.21 2.23
C LEU A 220 19.74 5.32 1.21
N PRO A 221 20.96 5.70 0.79
CA PRO A 221 21.79 4.87 -0.09
C PRO A 221 22.11 3.52 0.53
N ARG A 222 22.40 2.53 -0.33
CA ARG A 222 22.73 1.15 0.06
C ARG A 222 23.82 0.53 -0.83
N GLN A 223 24.71 1.34 -1.42
CA GLN A 223 25.84 0.74 -2.13
C GLN A 223 26.79 0.09 -1.13
N VAL A 224 27.20 -1.13 -1.46
CA VAL A 224 28.10 -1.94 -0.65
C VAL A 224 29.18 -2.56 -1.53
N ALA A 225 30.40 -2.60 -1.03
CA ALA A 225 31.45 -3.46 -1.53
C ALA A 225 32.11 -4.14 -0.32
N ALA A 226 32.39 -5.43 -0.44
CA ALA A 226 32.97 -6.21 0.64
C ALA A 226 34.08 -7.11 0.14
N ASP A 227 35.06 -7.34 1.00
CA ASP A 227 36.10 -8.34 0.84
C ASP A 227 36.28 -9.08 2.18
N TYR A 228 36.65 -10.35 2.12
CA TYR A 228 36.79 -11.19 3.30
C TYR A 228 38.13 -11.94 3.28
N ASP A 229 38.87 -11.85 4.38
CA ASP A 229 40.08 -12.62 4.62
C ASP A 229 39.75 -13.85 5.48
N PRO A 230 39.77 -15.08 4.92
CA PRO A 230 39.52 -16.31 5.68
C PRO A 230 40.54 -16.61 6.77
N ALA A 231 41.80 -16.18 6.60
CA ALA A 231 42.87 -16.46 7.55
C ALA A 231 42.76 -15.57 8.79
N ALA A 232 42.43 -14.30 8.58
CA ALA A 232 42.19 -13.33 9.66
C ALA A 232 40.74 -13.33 10.15
N ARG A 233 39.83 -14.02 9.45
CA ARG A 233 38.38 -14.03 9.70
C ARG A 233 37.82 -12.61 9.77
N GLN A 234 38.27 -11.78 8.84
CA GLN A 234 38.00 -10.35 8.81
C GLN A 234 37.19 -9.96 7.58
N LEU A 235 36.09 -9.23 7.79
CA LEU A 235 35.32 -8.60 6.71
C LEU A 235 35.67 -7.12 6.60
N VAL A 236 36.12 -6.68 5.43
CA VAL A 236 36.29 -5.26 5.10
C VAL A 236 35.11 -4.83 4.24
N LEU A 237 34.40 -3.79 4.66
CA LEU A 237 33.16 -3.34 4.04
C LEU A 237 33.24 -1.84 3.72
N ASP A 238 33.06 -1.48 2.45
CA ASP A 238 32.78 -0.11 2.05
C ASP A 238 31.26 0.08 1.95
N TRP A 239 30.73 1.04 2.71
CA TRP A 239 29.31 1.31 2.82
C TRP A 239 28.99 2.77 2.46
N GLU A 240 28.04 2.98 1.56
CA GLU A 240 27.61 4.33 1.20
C GLU A 240 26.76 4.97 2.31
N LEU A 241 27.21 6.11 2.78
CA LEU A 241 26.54 6.93 3.78
C LEU A 241 25.62 7.96 3.11
N PRO A 242 24.53 8.36 3.77
CA PRO A 242 23.68 9.42 3.23
C PRO A 242 24.42 10.76 3.20
N GLY A 243 24.16 11.56 2.16
CA GLY A 243 24.66 12.93 2.08
C GLY A 243 23.89 13.91 2.96
N PHE A 244 24.42 15.14 3.12
CA PHE A 244 23.85 16.16 4.03
C PHE A 244 22.39 16.56 3.72
N ALA A 245 21.97 16.44 2.45
CA ALA A 245 20.63 16.80 2.00
C ALA A 245 19.52 15.94 2.63
N VAL A 246 19.86 14.78 3.20
CA VAL A 246 18.91 13.92 3.91
C VAL A 246 18.28 14.61 5.13
N VAL A 247 18.98 15.57 5.74
CA VAL A 247 18.47 16.31 6.90
C VAL A 247 17.60 17.47 6.42
N PRO A 248 16.28 17.46 6.71
CA PRO A 248 15.36 18.48 6.20
C PRO A 248 15.78 19.89 6.59
N GLU A 249 15.77 20.80 5.61
CA GLU A 249 16.11 22.21 5.83
C GLU A 249 15.01 22.94 6.60
N ALA A 250 13.76 22.51 6.40
CA ALA A 250 12.61 23.04 7.09
C ALA A 250 12.55 22.47 8.52
N ARG A 251 12.21 23.33 9.47
CA ARG A 251 11.82 22.94 10.83
C ARG A 251 10.31 22.85 10.97
N ALA A 252 9.59 23.80 10.37
CA ALA A 252 8.13 23.84 10.42
C ALA A 252 7.57 24.64 9.23
N VAL A 253 6.30 24.42 8.92
CA VAL A 253 5.51 25.19 7.97
C VAL A 253 4.45 25.95 8.75
N GLN A 254 4.34 27.26 8.52
CA GLN A 254 3.33 28.11 9.13
C GLN A 254 2.50 28.80 8.06
N TYR A 255 1.19 28.62 8.10
CA TYR A 255 0.28 29.38 7.24
C TYR A 255 0.21 30.86 7.68
N LEU A 256 0.29 31.78 6.72
CA LEU A 256 0.14 33.23 6.90
C LEU A 256 -1.20 33.71 6.33
N PRO A 257 -2.22 33.94 7.19
CA PRO A 257 -3.55 34.34 6.71
C PRO A 257 -3.58 35.68 5.96
N SER A 258 -2.63 36.58 6.24
CA SER A 258 -2.58 37.90 5.60
C SER A 258 -2.21 37.85 4.12
N THR A 259 -1.47 36.82 3.71
CA THR A 259 -0.96 36.67 2.33
C THR A 259 -1.44 35.38 1.66
N ASP A 260 -2.26 34.58 2.34
CA ASP A 260 -2.69 33.23 1.95
C ASP A 260 -1.52 32.34 1.46
N GLN A 261 -0.40 32.38 2.18
CA GLN A 261 0.83 31.69 1.80
C GLN A 261 1.44 30.92 2.97
N ASP A 262 2.21 29.89 2.64
CA ASP A 262 2.98 29.11 3.61
C ASP A 262 4.36 29.73 3.83
N LYS A 263 4.71 29.99 5.09
CA LYS A 263 6.05 30.39 5.51
C LYS A 263 6.81 29.18 6.06
N ILE A 264 7.92 28.84 5.43
CA ILE A 264 8.84 27.82 5.94
C ILE A 264 9.72 28.45 7.02
N LYS A 265 9.74 27.86 8.21
CA LYS A 265 10.71 28.18 9.26
C LYS A 265 11.94 27.30 9.04
N PRO A 266 13.13 27.86 8.77
CA PRO A 266 14.32 27.07 8.54
C PRO A 266 14.80 26.43 9.85
N ARG A 267 15.39 25.24 9.74
CA ARG A 267 16.13 24.59 10.82
C ARG A 267 17.51 25.22 10.92
N PRO A 268 17.96 25.61 12.13
CA PRO A 268 19.31 26.13 12.34
C PRO A 268 20.39 25.22 11.75
N VAL A 269 21.40 25.80 11.10
CA VAL A 269 22.49 25.04 10.47
C VAL A 269 23.27 24.21 11.49
N THR A 270 23.44 24.72 12.71
CA THR A 270 24.09 23.99 13.82
C THR A 270 23.30 22.73 14.20
N GLU A 271 21.97 22.83 14.27
CA GLU A 271 21.09 21.69 14.53
C GLU A 271 21.15 20.67 13.39
N ARG A 272 21.11 21.12 12.13
CA ARG A 272 21.25 20.23 10.96
C ARG A 272 22.58 19.47 10.95
N ARG A 273 23.69 20.16 11.26
CA ARG A 273 25.03 19.53 11.36
C ARG A 273 25.09 18.49 12.47
N GLY A 274 24.47 18.77 13.62
CA GLY A 274 24.34 17.81 14.72
C GLY A 274 23.58 16.55 14.29
N LEU A 275 22.37 16.73 13.73
CA LEU A 275 21.55 15.62 13.23
C LEU A 275 22.27 14.78 12.18
N TYR A 276 22.99 15.43 11.25
CA TYR A 276 23.74 14.73 10.23
C TYR A 276 24.88 13.91 10.81
N ARG A 277 25.70 14.48 11.69
CA ARG A 277 26.79 13.76 12.36
C ARG A 277 26.26 12.56 13.14
N ASP A 278 25.17 12.76 13.88
CA ASP A 278 24.56 11.69 14.69
C ASP A 278 23.95 10.60 13.79
N LEU A 279 23.39 10.96 12.64
CA LEU A 279 22.93 10.01 11.63
C LEU A 279 24.11 9.18 11.08
N LEU A 280 25.22 9.81 10.69
CA LEU A 280 26.39 9.09 10.18
C LEU A 280 26.93 8.09 11.20
N ALA A 281 27.03 8.50 12.47
CA ALA A 281 27.47 7.62 13.54
C ALA A 281 26.51 6.43 13.75
N GLN A 282 25.19 6.70 13.76
CA GLN A 282 24.19 5.65 13.85
C GLN A 282 24.23 4.68 12.67
N SER A 283 24.41 5.18 11.46
CA SER A 283 24.53 4.37 10.25
C SER A 283 25.70 3.39 10.34
N MET A 284 26.89 3.87 10.73
CA MET A 284 28.08 3.02 10.89
C MET A 284 27.86 1.95 11.96
N LEU A 285 27.33 2.33 13.12
CA LEU A 285 27.06 1.39 14.22
C LEU A 285 25.97 0.38 13.85
N LEU A 286 24.97 0.79 13.09
CA LEU A 286 23.91 -0.10 12.63
C LEU A 286 24.48 -1.16 11.69
N VAL A 287 25.30 -0.78 10.72
CA VAL A 287 25.96 -1.73 9.81
C VAL A 287 26.80 -2.75 10.60
N VAL A 288 27.64 -2.30 11.53
CA VAL A 288 28.43 -3.20 12.39
C VAL A 288 27.52 -4.14 13.20
N ARG A 289 26.44 -3.61 13.79
CA ARG A 289 25.45 -4.42 14.52
C ARG A 289 24.82 -5.47 13.62
N GLU A 290 24.39 -5.12 12.42
CA GLU A 290 23.74 -6.05 11.49
C GLU A 290 24.68 -7.18 11.07
N LEU A 291 25.96 -6.87 10.78
CA LEU A 291 26.98 -7.87 10.44
C LEU A 291 27.16 -8.90 11.56
N TYR A 292 27.42 -8.44 12.79
CA TYR A 292 27.60 -9.35 13.93
C TYR A 292 26.29 -10.05 14.33
N ALA A 293 25.14 -9.39 14.19
CA ALA A 293 23.86 -10.02 14.45
C ALA A 293 23.58 -11.15 13.45
N ALA A 294 23.94 -10.97 12.18
CA ALA A 294 23.79 -11.95 11.11
C ALA A 294 24.76 -13.13 11.25
N ASP A 295 25.88 -12.99 11.94
CA ASP A 295 26.88 -14.06 12.05
C ASP A 295 26.38 -15.26 12.90
N GLU A 296 25.74 -16.22 12.23
CA GLU A 296 25.19 -17.43 12.85
C GLU A 296 26.25 -18.48 13.20
N PHE A 297 27.38 -18.48 12.48
CA PHE A 297 28.39 -19.52 12.56
C PHE A 297 29.69 -19.04 13.22
N GLY A 298 29.70 -17.79 13.69
CA GLY A 298 30.87 -17.14 14.29
C GLY A 298 31.99 -16.96 13.28
N VAL A 299 31.68 -16.75 12.00
CA VAL A 299 32.62 -16.59 10.88
C VAL A 299 33.53 -15.38 11.08
N LEU A 300 33.02 -14.30 11.69
CA LEU A 300 33.71 -13.03 11.87
C LEU A 300 34.44 -12.97 13.21
N ASP A 301 35.76 -12.81 13.18
CA ASP A 301 36.55 -12.39 14.34
C ASP A 301 36.71 -10.86 14.38
N SER A 302 36.62 -10.18 13.23
CA SER A 302 36.64 -8.72 13.16
C SER A 302 35.98 -8.17 11.90
N VAL A 303 35.55 -6.91 11.96
CA VAL A 303 35.03 -6.17 10.81
C VAL A 303 35.64 -4.78 10.72
N VAL A 304 35.88 -4.30 9.51
CA VAL A 304 36.29 -2.93 9.23
C VAL A 304 35.26 -2.32 8.29
N VAL A 305 34.48 -1.36 8.79
CA VAL A 305 33.48 -0.65 7.97
C VAL A 305 34.02 0.72 7.59
N ASN A 306 34.14 1.00 6.30
CA ASN A 306 34.48 2.30 5.72
C ASN A 306 33.20 2.95 5.18
N GLY A 307 32.76 4.02 5.82
CA GLY A 307 31.62 4.81 5.37
C GLY A 307 32.08 5.87 4.38
N PHE A 308 31.59 5.81 3.14
CA PHE A 308 31.93 6.78 2.08
C PHE A 308 30.71 7.55 1.60
N VAL A 309 30.95 8.70 0.98
CA VAL A 309 29.95 9.43 0.18
C VAL A 309 30.51 9.66 -1.22
N ASP A 310 29.64 9.61 -2.22
CA ASP A 310 29.99 10.08 -3.56
C ASP A 310 30.00 11.61 -3.56
N ALA A 311 31.17 12.20 -3.81
CA ALA A 311 31.36 13.63 -3.90
C ALA A 311 32.13 13.99 -5.16
N HIS A 312 31.93 15.20 -5.68
CA HIS A 312 32.73 15.68 -6.79
C HIS A 312 34.09 16.17 -6.27
N ASP A 313 35.18 15.66 -6.84
CA ASP A 313 36.54 16.14 -6.57
C ASP A 313 36.66 17.62 -6.99
N PRO A 314 36.96 18.54 -6.06
CA PRO A 314 37.10 19.97 -6.37
C PRO A 314 38.21 20.28 -7.38
N ALA A 315 39.23 19.42 -7.49
CA ALA A 315 40.38 19.64 -8.36
C ALA A 315 40.17 19.11 -9.79
N THR A 316 39.40 18.03 -9.96
CA THR A 316 39.23 17.36 -11.27
C THR A 316 37.80 17.41 -11.80
N GLY A 317 36.82 17.80 -10.97
CA GLY A 317 35.40 17.82 -11.31
C GLY A 317 34.78 16.43 -11.51
N ARG A 318 35.53 15.35 -11.22
CA ARG A 318 35.07 13.97 -11.35
C ARG A 318 34.45 13.48 -10.05
N GLU A 319 33.48 12.59 -10.15
CA GLU A 319 32.95 11.89 -8.98
C GLU A 319 34.06 11.02 -8.38
N ALA A 320 34.26 11.18 -7.08
CA ALA A 320 35.21 10.45 -6.27
C ALA A 320 34.54 10.01 -4.97
N ARG A 321 34.86 8.80 -4.53
CA ARG A 321 34.43 8.28 -3.23
C ARG A 321 35.28 8.93 -2.14
N VAL A 322 34.63 9.63 -1.21
CA VAL A 322 35.29 10.22 -0.05
C VAL A 322 34.88 9.44 1.19
N VAL A 323 35.84 8.78 1.82
CA VAL A 323 35.63 8.10 3.10
C VAL A 323 35.47 9.15 4.21
N LEU A 324 34.31 9.14 4.87
CA LEU A 324 33.99 10.06 5.95
C LEU A 324 34.27 9.46 7.34
N ALA A 325 34.20 8.14 7.46
CA ALA A 325 34.41 7.43 8.72
C ALA A 325 34.91 6.01 8.47
N THR A 326 35.76 5.51 9.35
CA THR A 326 36.14 4.09 9.41
C THR A 326 35.94 3.59 10.83
N VAL A 327 35.29 2.43 10.96
CA VAL A 327 35.05 1.76 12.25
C VAL A 327 35.63 0.36 12.19
N PRO A 328 36.75 0.09 12.87
CA PRO A 328 37.17 -1.26 13.20
C PRO A 328 36.39 -1.76 14.42
N ALA A 329 35.90 -3.00 14.36
CA ALA A 329 35.21 -3.65 15.47
C ALA A 329 35.66 -5.12 15.59
N GLN A 330 35.80 -5.58 16.82
CA GLN A 330 36.21 -6.93 17.24
C GLN A 330 35.36 -7.36 18.43
#